data_AF-G1XT99-F1
#
_entry.id   AF-G1XT99-F1
#
_cell.length_a   1.000
_cell.length_b   1.000
_cell.length_c   1.000
_cell.angle_alpha   90.00
_cell.angle_beta   90.00
_cell.angle_gamma   90.00
#
_symmetry.space_group_name_H-M   'P 1'
#
loop_
_entity.id
_entity.type
_entity.pdbx_description
1 polymer ?
#
loop_
_entity_poly.entity_id
_entity_poly.type
_entity_poly.pdbx_seq_one_letter_code
_entity_poly.pdbx_strand_id
1 'polypeptide(L)'
;MPPPPNIIPEADAAAAAGQAGEVTVSKAPSSPTSLKHHHHPHRVFKVYVTGFGNFEGIPVNASYLVASSLPSVLPEKYINHAPDSVKSQNLQVSIIPHFEAVPVSYEKVTKLIPTLYEDLPGVDLFVHIGVMPFNYYRIEERARKGSYGPPEGNPNGRADVDGKYPENNEAGRAAKGKVPKDVTEILSGLDVEGICKDLEKAKKGSTDNFEVPRVSTDAGLYLCEFIYYNSLAESIYDDEAKYESEYPEPRPVTDPTAETPLSSRAVFIHVPSIMTDEFLEKSKETVKRIIGAIAVQRLSP
;
A
#
# COMPACT_ATOMS: atom_id res chain seq x y z
N MET A 1 2.17 1.98 59.17
CA MET A 1 1.76 1.47 57.85
C MET A 1 2.13 2.49 56.78
N PRO A 2 3.45 2.63 56.63
CA PRO A 2 4.26 2.37 55.42
C PRO A 2 5.33 1.31 55.78
N PRO A 3 6.31 0.93 54.93
CA PRO A 3 7.63 0.67 55.48
C PRO A 3 8.25 2.01 55.91
N PRO A 4 8.66 2.14 57.19
CA PRO A 4 9.43 3.27 57.71
C PRO A 4 10.95 3.07 57.41
N PRO A 5 11.82 4.04 57.79
CA PRO A 5 13.11 4.31 57.13
C PRO A 5 14.29 3.48 57.68
N ASN A 6 15.42 3.60 56.95
CA ASN A 6 16.82 3.31 57.30
C ASN A 6 17.13 2.86 58.74
N ILE A 7 17.97 1.82 58.90
CA ILE A 7 19.04 1.73 59.91
C ILE A 7 20.07 0.66 59.49
N ILE A 8 21.35 1.04 59.58
CA ILE A 8 22.58 0.23 59.43
C ILE A 8 22.85 -0.54 60.75
N PRO A 9 23.57 -1.68 60.71
CA PRO A 9 24.71 -1.86 61.63
C PRO A 9 25.98 -2.29 60.86
N GLU A 10 27.10 -1.56 60.99
CA GLU A 10 28.25 -1.86 61.88
C GLU A 10 28.69 -3.33 61.78
N ALA A 11 29.72 -3.64 60.99
CA ALA A 11 31.16 -3.54 61.32
C ALA A 11 31.60 -4.62 62.32
N ASP A 12 32.42 -5.58 61.87
CA ASP A 12 33.65 -5.89 62.58
C ASP A 12 34.71 -6.58 61.71
N ALA A 13 35.94 -6.30 62.07
CA ALA A 13 37.17 -6.46 61.30
C ALA A 13 37.88 -7.81 61.51
N ALA A 14 38.72 -8.20 60.54
CA ALA A 14 40.00 -8.87 60.81
C ALA A 14 40.96 -8.74 59.61
N ALA A 15 42.18 -8.33 59.91
CA ALA A 15 43.27 -7.99 58.99
C ALA A 15 44.16 -9.19 58.63
N ALA A 16 44.87 -9.09 57.49
CA ALA A 16 46.26 -9.57 57.36
C ALA A 16 46.95 -8.91 56.15
N ALA A 17 48.22 -8.53 56.37
CA ALA A 17 49.05 -7.64 55.55
C ALA A 17 49.85 -8.35 54.43
N GLY A 18 50.37 -7.58 53.47
CA GLY A 18 51.36 -8.06 52.49
C GLY A 18 51.83 -7.05 51.43
N GLN A 19 52.72 -6.14 51.84
CA GLN A 19 53.81 -5.41 51.13
C GLN A 19 53.79 -5.12 49.61
N ALA A 20 53.87 -3.80 49.33
CA ALA A 20 54.83 -3.03 48.51
C ALA A 20 55.33 -3.53 47.13
N GLY A 21 55.11 -2.69 46.11
CA GLY A 21 55.81 -2.69 44.82
C GLY A 21 55.42 -1.48 43.98
N GLU A 22 56.42 -0.68 43.59
CA GLU A 22 56.40 0.71 43.14
C GLU A 22 56.04 0.91 41.65
N VAL A 23 55.81 2.17 41.24
CA VAL A 23 56.23 2.81 39.96
C VAL A 23 55.12 3.53 39.15
N THR A 24 55.15 4.86 39.31
CA THR A 24 54.91 5.99 38.36
C THR A 24 53.57 6.17 37.63
N VAL A 25 52.93 7.30 37.93
CA VAL A 25 51.90 7.95 37.13
C VAL A 25 52.56 8.76 36.01
N SER A 26 52.44 8.31 34.77
CA SER A 26 52.70 9.12 33.58
C SER A 26 51.38 9.39 32.84
N LYS A 27 51.07 10.69 32.72
CA LYS A 27 49.93 11.30 32.04
C LYS A 27 49.88 10.85 30.56
N ALA A 28 48.80 10.15 30.17
CA ALA A 28 48.54 9.79 28.78
C ALA A 28 47.59 10.79 28.10
N PRO A 29 47.74 11.05 26.79
CA PRO A 29 46.97 12.04 26.03
C PRO A 29 45.63 11.48 25.54
N SER A 30 44.72 12.41 25.26
CA SER A 30 43.37 12.24 24.71
C SER A 30 43.24 11.19 23.60
N SER A 31 42.31 10.25 23.80
CA SER A 31 41.85 9.27 22.80
C SER A 31 40.94 9.90 21.74
N PRO A 32 40.90 9.34 20.51
CA PRO A 32 40.25 9.94 19.36
C PRO A 32 38.73 9.72 19.34
N THR A 33 38.08 10.67 18.69
CA THR A 33 36.65 10.83 18.43
C THR A 33 35.98 9.53 17.96
N SER A 34 34.99 9.06 18.73
CA SER A 34 34.07 8.01 18.31
C SER A 34 33.18 8.53 17.17
N LEU A 35 33.38 7.98 15.97
CA LEU A 35 32.45 8.15 14.85
C LEU A 35 31.08 7.61 15.29
N LYS A 36 30.10 8.50 15.38
CA LYS A 36 28.70 8.12 15.55
C LYS A 36 28.25 7.48 14.24
N HIS A 37 28.14 6.16 14.22
CA HIS A 37 27.37 5.47 13.19
C HIS A 37 25.90 5.88 13.34
N HIS A 38 25.47 6.84 12.52
CA HIS A 38 24.05 7.11 12.32
C HIS A 38 23.44 5.87 11.67
N HIS A 39 22.81 5.01 12.48
CA HIS A 39 21.90 3.98 11.98
C HIS A 39 20.72 4.69 11.33
N HIS A 40 20.80 4.87 10.02
CA HIS A 40 19.64 5.24 9.23
C HIS A 40 18.64 4.07 9.32
N PRO A 41 17.40 4.29 9.80
CA PRO A 41 16.42 3.22 9.93
C PRO A 41 16.12 2.67 8.53
N HIS A 42 16.46 1.41 8.27
CA HIS A 42 16.11 0.72 7.03
C HIS A 42 14.59 0.53 6.97
N ARG A 43 13.92 1.21 6.04
CA ARG A 43 12.46 1.13 5.89
C ARG A 43 12.06 0.17 4.77
N VAL A 44 11.22 -0.80 5.09
CA VAL A 44 10.59 -1.69 4.10
C VAL A 44 9.16 -1.21 3.86
N PHE A 45 8.80 -0.96 2.61
CA PHE A 45 7.44 -0.67 2.16
C PHE A 45 6.89 -1.89 1.42
N LYS A 46 5.90 -2.56 2.01
CA LYS A 46 5.33 -3.82 1.51
C LYS A 46 4.11 -3.57 0.65
N VAL A 47 4.12 -4.12 -0.56
CA VAL A 47 3.07 -3.96 -1.55
C VAL A 47 2.50 -5.33 -1.89
N TYR A 48 1.21 -5.52 -1.70
CA TYR A 48 0.49 -6.72 -2.13
C TYR A 48 -0.21 -6.47 -3.44
N VAL A 49 -0.05 -7.34 -4.43
CA VAL A 49 -0.54 -7.09 -5.80
C VAL A 49 -1.48 -8.20 -6.26
N THR A 50 -2.67 -7.84 -6.72
CA THR A 50 -3.62 -8.78 -7.32
C THR A 50 -3.85 -8.48 -8.80
N GLY A 51 -4.17 -9.49 -9.58
CA GLY A 51 -4.74 -9.35 -10.92
C GLY A 51 -5.89 -10.33 -11.12
N PHE A 52 -6.78 -10.03 -12.06
CA PHE A 52 -7.97 -10.84 -12.33
C PHE A 52 -7.69 -12.03 -13.24
N GLY A 53 -8.48 -13.08 -13.08
CA GLY A 53 -8.55 -14.25 -13.96
C GLY A 53 -9.30 -14.00 -15.26
N ASN A 54 -9.69 -15.09 -15.91
CA ASN A 54 -10.45 -15.04 -17.16
C ASN A 54 -11.88 -14.49 -16.97
N PHE A 55 -12.43 -13.89 -18.02
CA PHE A 55 -13.85 -13.49 -18.10
C PHE A 55 -14.19 -13.12 -19.55
N GLU A 56 -15.46 -13.13 -19.94
CA GLU A 56 -16.01 -12.57 -21.20
C GLU A 56 -15.04 -12.52 -22.41
N GLY A 57 -14.66 -13.67 -22.96
CA GLY A 57 -13.80 -13.72 -24.16
C GLY A 57 -12.33 -13.33 -23.95
N ILE A 58 -11.91 -13.11 -22.70
CA ILE A 58 -10.53 -12.93 -22.26
C ILE A 58 -10.09 -14.23 -21.56
N PRO A 59 -9.57 -15.23 -22.31
CA PRO A 59 -9.16 -16.51 -21.74
C PRO A 59 -7.90 -16.40 -20.88
N VAL A 60 -7.06 -15.41 -21.15
CA VAL A 60 -5.86 -15.07 -20.38
C VAL A 60 -5.88 -13.57 -20.14
N ASN A 61 -5.75 -13.17 -18.88
CA ASN A 61 -5.94 -11.78 -18.47
C ASN A 61 -4.58 -11.12 -18.16
N ALA A 62 -4.28 -10.03 -18.88
CA ALA A 62 -3.02 -9.29 -18.74
C ALA A 62 -2.78 -8.82 -17.29
N SER A 63 -3.83 -8.49 -16.55
CA SER A 63 -3.68 -7.99 -15.17
C SER A 63 -2.99 -9.01 -14.25
N TYR A 64 -3.38 -10.29 -14.32
CA TYR A 64 -2.73 -11.34 -13.53
C TYR A 64 -1.31 -11.65 -14.03
N LEU A 65 -1.09 -11.66 -15.34
CA LEU A 65 0.27 -11.88 -15.88
C LEU A 65 1.22 -10.76 -15.45
N VAL A 66 0.76 -9.51 -15.46
CA VAL A 66 1.54 -8.37 -14.98
C VAL A 66 1.80 -8.52 -13.48
N ALA A 67 0.76 -8.72 -12.67
CA ALA A 67 0.87 -8.85 -11.21
C ALA A 67 1.87 -9.95 -10.79
N SER A 68 1.69 -11.16 -11.33
CA SER A 68 2.48 -12.34 -10.97
C SER A 68 3.94 -12.30 -11.44
N SER A 69 4.27 -11.42 -12.39
CA SER A 69 5.63 -11.29 -12.95
C SER A 69 6.41 -10.09 -12.44
N LEU A 70 5.84 -9.31 -11.50
CA LEU A 70 6.58 -8.24 -10.84
C LEU A 70 7.73 -8.80 -10.00
N PRO A 71 8.87 -8.08 -9.89
CA PRO A 71 9.99 -8.52 -9.06
C PRO A 71 9.60 -8.44 -7.58
N SER A 72 10.12 -9.37 -6.76
CA SER A 72 9.85 -9.40 -5.31
C SER A 72 10.40 -8.18 -4.55
N VAL A 73 11.40 -7.50 -5.13
CA VAL A 73 11.94 -6.24 -4.64
C VAL A 73 12.00 -5.27 -5.82
N LEU A 74 11.45 -4.08 -5.64
CA LEU A 74 11.49 -3.04 -6.67
C LEU A 74 12.91 -2.48 -6.80
N PRO A 75 13.49 -2.45 -8.01
CA PRO A 75 14.80 -1.83 -8.22
C PRO A 75 14.85 -0.35 -7.83
N GLU A 76 16.01 0.09 -7.31
CA GLU A 76 16.20 1.46 -6.81
C GLU A 76 15.88 2.55 -7.87
N LYS A 77 16.10 2.24 -9.16
CA LYS A 77 15.80 3.16 -10.28
C LYS A 77 14.35 3.68 -10.31
N TYR A 78 13.41 2.94 -9.71
CA TYR A 78 12.01 3.34 -9.64
C TYR A 78 11.71 4.32 -8.50
N ILE A 79 12.60 4.45 -7.51
CA ILE A 79 12.46 5.33 -6.35
C ILE A 79 13.55 6.42 -6.27
N ASN A 80 14.50 6.47 -7.22
CA ASN A 80 15.57 7.48 -7.24
C ASN A 80 15.11 8.95 -7.30
N HIS A 81 13.86 9.19 -7.72
CA HIS A 81 13.23 10.50 -7.73
C HIS A 81 12.80 10.97 -6.33
N ALA A 82 12.92 10.11 -5.32
CA ALA A 82 12.61 10.43 -3.93
C ALA A 82 13.42 11.63 -3.41
N PRO A 83 12.81 12.47 -2.55
CA PRO A 83 13.55 13.53 -1.85
C PRO A 83 14.58 12.93 -0.89
N ASP A 84 15.58 13.73 -0.50
CA ASP A 84 16.67 13.28 0.38
C ASP A 84 16.17 12.75 1.73
N SER A 85 15.05 13.31 2.23
CA SER A 85 14.37 12.83 3.43
C SER A 85 13.94 11.37 3.32
N VAL A 86 13.47 10.92 2.16
CA VAL A 86 13.09 9.52 1.90
C VAL A 86 14.32 8.67 1.60
N LYS A 87 15.28 9.17 0.81
CA LYS A 87 16.53 8.45 0.52
C LYS A 87 17.32 8.12 1.78
N SER A 88 17.32 9.02 2.76
CA SER A 88 17.98 8.80 4.06
C SER A 88 17.37 7.68 4.90
N GLN A 89 16.21 7.12 4.50
CA GLN A 89 15.54 5.98 5.15
C GLN A 89 15.94 4.62 4.53
N ASN A 90 16.87 4.59 3.56
CA ASN A 90 17.28 3.36 2.86
C ASN A 90 16.06 2.51 2.42
N LEU A 91 15.12 3.16 1.73
CA LEU A 91 13.83 2.57 1.35
C LEU A 91 14.01 1.32 0.47
N GLN A 92 13.40 0.21 0.89
CA GLN A 92 13.19 -0.98 0.08
C GLN A 92 11.70 -1.20 -0.15
N VAL A 93 11.28 -1.34 -1.41
CA VAL A 93 9.89 -1.70 -1.73
C VAL A 93 9.81 -3.20 -2.02
N SER A 94 9.14 -3.95 -1.16
CA SER A 94 8.92 -5.40 -1.30
C SER A 94 7.54 -5.64 -1.92
N ILE A 95 7.50 -6.46 -2.97
CA ILE A 95 6.27 -6.77 -3.71
C ILE A 95 5.91 -8.23 -3.50
N ILE A 96 4.65 -8.46 -3.12
CA ILE A 96 4.09 -9.79 -2.84
C ILE A 96 2.92 -9.99 -3.82
N PRO A 97 3.11 -10.73 -4.91
CA PRO A 97 1.99 -11.06 -5.80
C PRO A 97 1.04 -12.04 -5.12
N HIS A 98 -0.26 -11.87 -5.36
CA HIS A 98 -1.25 -12.87 -5.03
C HIS A 98 -0.98 -14.15 -5.82
N PHE A 99 -1.08 -15.30 -5.15
CA PHE A 99 -0.60 -16.58 -5.68
C PHE A 99 -1.45 -17.12 -6.83
N GLU A 100 -2.71 -16.72 -6.93
CA GLU A 100 -3.62 -17.10 -8.01
C GLU A 100 -4.31 -15.88 -8.61
N ALA A 101 -4.93 -16.07 -9.77
CA ALA A 101 -5.70 -15.00 -10.39
C ALA A 101 -7.02 -14.81 -9.64
N VAL A 102 -7.34 -13.57 -9.28
CA VAL A 102 -8.59 -13.26 -8.58
C VAL A 102 -9.77 -13.60 -9.50
N PRO A 103 -10.71 -14.47 -9.08
CA PRO A 103 -11.90 -14.76 -9.88
C PRO A 103 -12.70 -13.50 -10.13
N VAL A 104 -13.21 -13.33 -11.36
CA VAL A 104 -14.14 -12.25 -11.71
C VAL A 104 -15.53 -12.63 -11.18
N SER A 105 -15.67 -12.66 -9.85
CA SER A 105 -16.84 -13.12 -9.10
C SER A 105 -17.06 -12.25 -7.87
N TYR A 106 -18.26 -11.68 -7.73
CA TYR A 106 -18.60 -10.76 -6.64
C TYR A 106 -18.47 -11.46 -5.28
N GLU A 107 -18.98 -12.69 -5.20
CA GLU A 107 -18.96 -13.50 -3.98
C GLU A 107 -17.52 -13.80 -3.51
N LYS A 108 -16.63 -14.10 -4.46
CA LYS A 108 -15.22 -14.39 -4.15
C LYS A 108 -14.49 -13.15 -3.68
N VAL A 109 -14.70 -12.01 -4.33
CA VAL A 109 -14.08 -10.74 -3.92
C VAL A 109 -14.55 -10.30 -2.53
N THR A 110 -15.84 -10.43 -2.21
CA THR A 110 -16.37 -10.09 -0.87
C THR A 110 -15.72 -10.91 0.24
N LYS A 111 -15.30 -12.15 -0.03
CA LYS A 111 -14.60 -13.01 0.93
C LYS A 111 -13.08 -12.74 0.95
N LEU A 112 -12.50 -12.49 -0.22
CA LEU A 112 -11.06 -12.29 -0.39
C LEU A 112 -10.57 -11.04 0.34
N ILE A 113 -11.22 -9.89 0.16
CA ILE A 113 -10.73 -8.62 0.71
C ILE A 113 -10.53 -8.64 2.22
N PRO A 114 -11.53 -8.96 3.07
CA PRO A 114 -11.30 -8.98 4.51
C PRO A 114 -10.21 -9.98 4.91
N THR A 115 -10.16 -11.15 4.27
CA THR A 115 -9.11 -12.16 4.49
C THR A 115 -7.71 -11.59 4.22
N LEU A 116 -7.52 -10.83 3.13
CA LEU A 116 -6.23 -10.21 2.82
C LEU A 116 -5.80 -9.22 3.90
N TYR A 117 -6.71 -8.40 4.44
CA TYR A 117 -6.37 -7.43 5.46
C TYR A 117 -6.11 -8.09 6.82
N GLU A 118 -6.83 -9.17 7.15
CA GLU A 118 -6.64 -9.97 8.36
C GLU A 118 -5.32 -10.74 8.35
N ASP A 119 -5.00 -11.40 7.23
CA ASP A 119 -3.80 -12.24 7.10
C ASP A 119 -2.52 -11.41 6.87
N LEU A 120 -2.66 -10.19 6.35
CA LEU A 120 -1.52 -9.34 5.95
C LEU A 120 -1.56 -7.94 6.61
N PRO A 121 -1.64 -7.85 7.96
CA PRO A 121 -1.81 -6.57 8.65
C PRO A 121 -0.63 -5.61 8.44
N GLY A 122 0.55 -6.13 8.07
CA GLY A 122 1.77 -5.35 7.81
C GLY A 122 2.01 -4.96 6.36
N VAL A 123 1.05 -5.12 5.45
CA VAL A 123 1.15 -4.63 4.05
C VAL A 123 0.87 -3.13 3.98
N ASP A 124 1.77 -2.31 3.48
CA ASP A 124 1.56 -0.86 3.40
C ASP A 124 0.59 -0.45 2.28
N LEU A 125 0.54 -1.23 1.19
CA LEU A 125 -0.29 -0.94 0.01
C LEU A 125 -0.81 -2.21 -0.66
N PHE A 126 -2.11 -2.25 -0.93
CA PHE A 126 -2.77 -3.20 -1.82
C PHE A 126 -2.95 -2.58 -3.21
N VAL A 127 -2.36 -3.19 -4.23
CA VAL A 127 -2.48 -2.78 -5.64
C VAL A 127 -3.34 -3.79 -6.36
N HIS A 128 -4.50 -3.35 -6.84
CA HIS A 128 -5.38 -4.17 -7.65
C HIS A 128 -5.21 -3.78 -9.12
N ILE A 129 -4.92 -4.76 -9.98
CA ILE A 129 -4.74 -4.54 -11.41
C ILE A 129 -5.95 -5.11 -12.16
N GLY A 130 -6.53 -4.32 -13.05
CA GLY A 130 -7.58 -4.73 -13.98
C GLY A 130 -7.21 -4.45 -15.42
N VAL A 131 -7.89 -5.11 -16.36
CA VAL A 131 -7.76 -4.82 -17.78
C VAL A 131 -8.87 -3.90 -18.26
N MET A 132 -8.56 -3.06 -19.24
CA MET A 132 -9.54 -2.25 -19.95
C MET A 132 -9.32 -2.36 -21.47
N PRO A 133 -10.35 -2.08 -22.30
CA PRO A 133 -10.26 -2.25 -23.76
C PRO A 133 -9.44 -1.16 -24.46
N PHE A 134 -8.78 -0.28 -23.71
CA PHE A 134 -8.03 0.85 -24.23
C PHE A 134 -6.52 0.62 -24.18
N ASN A 135 -5.79 1.26 -25.10
CA ASN A 135 -4.34 1.10 -25.26
C ASN A 135 -3.53 2.13 -24.44
N TYR A 136 -4.01 2.46 -23.24
CA TYR A 136 -3.32 3.36 -22.31
C TYR A 136 -3.47 2.83 -20.87
N TYR A 137 -2.94 3.54 -19.89
CA TYR A 137 -2.97 3.14 -18.47
C TYR A 137 -3.76 4.15 -17.65
N ARG A 138 -4.39 3.69 -16.56
CA ARG A 138 -5.07 4.56 -15.60
C ARG A 138 -4.76 4.19 -14.17
N ILE A 139 -4.76 5.19 -13.29
CA ILE A 139 -4.81 5.03 -11.84
C ILE A 139 -6.16 5.58 -11.38
N GLU A 140 -6.90 4.79 -10.62
CA GLU A 140 -8.23 5.16 -10.14
C GLU A 140 -8.14 5.96 -8.84
N GLU A 141 -8.77 7.13 -8.82
CA GLU A 141 -8.82 8.05 -7.68
C GLU A 141 -10.11 7.88 -6.87
N ARG A 142 -11.14 7.26 -7.44
CA ARG A 142 -12.45 7.12 -6.80
C ARG A 142 -13.00 5.71 -6.97
N ALA A 143 -13.62 5.19 -5.92
CA ALA A 143 -14.41 3.98 -5.95
C ALA A 143 -15.88 4.25 -5.57
N ARG A 144 -16.84 3.63 -6.26
CA ARG A 144 -18.28 3.77 -6.07
C ARG A 144 -18.88 2.50 -5.49
N LYS A 145 -19.81 2.67 -4.55
CA LYS A 145 -20.51 1.59 -3.87
C LYS A 145 -21.46 0.82 -4.79
N GLY A 146 -21.94 1.41 -5.87
CA GLY A 146 -22.91 0.79 -6.76
C GLY A 146 -23.81 1.84 -7.43
N SER A 147 -24.94 1.46 -8.00
CA SER A 147 -25.45 0.09 -8.15
C SER A 147 -24.79 -0.69 -9.31
N TYR A 148 -24.61 -2.01 -9.20
CA TYR A 148 -23.85 -2.82 -10.18
C TYR A 148 -24.69 -3.55 -11.26
N GLY A 149 -26.00 -3.70 -11.09
CA GLY A 149 -26.86 -4.60 -11.86
C GLY A 149 -28.32 -4.13 -12.03
N PRO A 150 -29.09 -4.71 -12.95
CA PRO A 150 -30.52 -4.45 -13.16
C PRO A 150 -31.43 -5.21 -12.17
N PRO A 151 -32.74 -4.89 -12.05
CA PRO A 151 -33.45 -3.77 -12.69
C PRO A 151 -33.55 -2.50 -11.83
N GLU A 152 -33.38 -2.61 -10.50
CA GLU A 152 -33.48 -1.47 -9.56
C GLU A 152 -32.18 -0.65 -9.45
N GLY A 153 -31.12 -1.06 -10.16
CA GLY A 153 -29.81 -0.40 -10.16
C GLY A 153 -29.33 0.04 -11.54
N ASN A 154 -28.13 -0.41 -11.94
CA ASN A 154 -27.58 -0.10 -13.24
C ASN A 154 -28.20 -1.01 -14.32
N PRO A 155 -29.04 -0.48 -15.24
CA PRO A 155 -29.66 -1.29 -16.29
C PRO A 155 -28.65 -1.89 -17.27
N ASN A 156 -27.46 -1.30 -17.38
CA ASN A 156 -26.34 -1.78 -18.19
C ASN A 156 -25.30 -2.54 -17.34
N GLY A 157 -25.68 -2.92 -16.12
CA GLY A 157 -24.84 -3.64 -15.19
C GLY A 157 -24.53 -5.05 -15.67
N ARG A 158 -23.33 -5.52 -15.37
CA ARG A 158 -22.81 -6.81 -15.84
C ARG A 158 -22.83 -7.85 -14.73
N ALA A 159 -23.37 -9.03 -15.02
CA ALA A 159 -23.24 -10.17 -14.15
C ALA A 159 -21.78 -10.66 -14.15
N ASP A 160 -21.35 -11.26 -13.05
CA ASP A 160 -20.04 -11.89 -12.96
C ASP A 160 -19.99 -13.21 -13.77
N VAL A 161 -18.84 -13.89 -13.76
CA VAL A 161 -18.66 -15.14 -14.52
C VAL A 161 -19.59 -16.29 -14.06
N ASP A 162 -20.18 -16.16 -12.88
CA ASP A 162 -21.17 -17.09 -12.31
C ASP A 162 -22.62 -16.67 -12.63
N GLY A 163 -22.81 -15.60 -13.41
CA GLY A 163 -24.13 -15.04 -13.73
C GLY A 163 -24.79 -14.30 -12.57
N LYS A 164 -24.01 -13.83 -11.59
CA LYS A 164 -24.50 -13.17 -10.37
C LYS A 164 -24.19 -11.67 -10.34
N TYR A 165 -24.97 -10.97 -9.52
CA TYR A 165 -24.74 -9.58 -9.13
C TYR A 165 -24.36 -9.54 -7.64
N PRO A 166 -23.72 -8.46 -7.16
CA PRO A 166 -23.42 -8.35 -5.73
C PRO A 166 -24.72 -8.25 -4.93
N GLU A 167 -24.69 -8.74 -3.69
CA GLU A 167 -25.84 -8.68 -2.81
C GLU A 167 -26.26 -7.22 -2.54
N ASN A 168 -27.56 -6.95 -2.56
CA ASN A 168 -28.13 -5.59 -2.51
C ASN A 168 -27.61 -4.66 -3.62
N ASN A 169 -26.98 -5.22 -4.64
CA ASN A 169 -26.43 -4.50 -5.77
C ASN A 169 -25.32 -3.49 -5.42
N GLU A 170 -24.66 -3.68 -4.28
CA GLU A 170 -23.72 -2.74 -3.69
C GLU A 170 -22.43 -3.43 -3.20
N ALA A 171 -21.34 -2.67 -3.18
CA ALA A 171 -20.08 -2.99 -2.54
C ALA A 171 -20.09 -2.57 -1.05
N GLY A 172 -18.97 -2.80 -0.35
CA GLY A 172 -18.77 -2.36 1.04
C GLY A 172 -19.06 -3.42 2.10
N ARG A 173 -19.54 -4.60 1.69
CA ARG A 173 -19.77 -5.74 2.59
C ARG A 173 -18.46 -6.29 3.17
N ALA A 174 -17.33 -6.14 2.47
CA ALA A 174 -16.02 -6.55 2.96
C ALA A 174 -15.71 -5.94 4.34
N ALA A 175 -15.99 -4.64 4.50
CA ALA A 175 -15.75 -3.87 5.73
C ALA A 175 -16.76 -4.15 6.85
N LYS A 176 -17.31 -5.37 6.89
CA LYS A 176 -18.12 -5.92 8.00
C LYS A 176 -19.29 -5.03 8.41
N GLY A 177 -19.87 -4.30 7.45
CA GLY A 177 -21.00 -3.39 7.68
C GLY A 177 -20.66 -2.08 8.40
N LYS A 178 -19.36 -1.77 8.58
CA LYS A 178 -18.88 -0.56 9.26
C LYS A 178 -18.90 0.68 8.38
N VAL A 179 -19.05 0.53 7.06
CA VAL A 179 -19.22 1.66 6.13
C VAL A 179 -20.55 2.36 6.43
N PRO A 180 -20.55 3.68 6.74
CA PRO A 180 -21.79 4.43 6.93
C PRO A 180 -22.72 4.33 5.72
N LYS A 181 -24.04 4.30 5.96
CA LYS A 181 -25.02 4.03 4.90
C LYS A 181 -25.05 5.09 3.79
N ASP A 182 -24.71 6.32 4.14
CA ASP A 182 -24.63 7.51 3.28
C ASP A 182 -23.34 7.58 2.45
N VAL A 183 -22.32 6.76 2.76
CA VAL A 183 -21.07 6.70 1.98
C VAL A 183 -21.29 5.88 0.71
N THR A 184 -21.60 6.58 -0.39
CA THR A 184 -21.81 5.96 -1.72
C THR A 184 -20.56 5.89 -2.58
N GLU A 185 -19.50 6.62 -2.21
CA GLU A 185 -18.22 6.63 -2.90
C GLU A 185 -17.08 6.91 -1.91
N ILE A 186 -15.87 6.47 -2.25
CA ILE A 186 -14.66 6.66 -1.45
C ILE A 186 -13.56 7.17 -2.40
N LEU A 187 -12.92 8.28 -2.01
CA LEU A 187 -11.75 8.81 -2.69
C LEU A 187 -10.48 8.14 -2.17
N SER A 188 -9.52 7.96 -3.07
CA SER A 188 -8.18 7.48 -2.76
C SER A 188 -7.44 8.53 -1.93
N GLY A 189 -6.80 8.10 -0.86
CA GLY A 189 -5.85 8.92 -0.09
C GLY A 189 -4.52 9.19 -0.79
N LEU A 190 -4.41 8.87 -2.07
CA LEU A 190 -3.24 9.14 -2.90
C LEU A 190 -3.46 10.42 -3.70
N ASP A 191 -2.42 11.26 -3.80
CA ASP A 191 -2.40 12.32 -4.80
C ASP A 191 -2.04 11.70 -6.17
N VAL A 192 -3.07 11.14 -6.81
CA VAL A 192 -2.96 10.43 -8.10
C VAL A 192 -2.49 11.39 -9.20
N GLU A 193 -2.91 12.65 -9.15
CA GLU A 193 -2.49 13.68 -10.08
C GLU A 193 -0.99 13.98 -9.94
N GLY A 194 -0.49 14.13 -8.72
CA GLY A 194 0.92 14.29 -8.40
C GLY A 194 1.76 13.10 -8.86
N ILE A 195 1.29 11.87 -8.64
CA ILE A 195 1.93 10.65 -9.16
C ILE A 195 2.06 10.71 -10.69
N CYS A 196 0.98 11.07 -11.40
CA CYS A 196 1.03 11.19 -12.86
C CYS A 196 2.04 12.27 -13.30
N LYS A 197 2.02 13.45 -12.67
CA LYS A 197 2.96 14.55 -12.94
C LYS A 197 4.42 14.14 -12.72
N ASP A 198 4.71 13.37 -11.68
CA ASP A 198 6.08 12.90 -11.42
C ASP A 198 6.52 11.84 -12.44
N LEU A 199 5.60 10.98 -12.87
CA LEU A 199 5.86 10.04 -13.95
C LEU A 199 6.06 10.72 -15.31
N GLU A 200 5.38 11.83 -15.59
CA GLU A 200 5.64 12.65 -16.78
C GLU A 200 7.07 13.23 -16.77
N LYS A 201 7.51 13.78 -15.63
CA LYS A 201 8.89 14.27 -15.47
C LYS A 201 9.88 13.13 -15.68
N ALA A 202 9.65 11.97 -15.06
CA ALA A 202 10.50 10.80 -15.22
C ALA A 202 10.55 10.31 -16.67
N LYS A 203 9.43 10.36 -17.41
CA LYS A 203 9.37 9.93 -18.81
C LYS A 203 10.23 10.79 -19.73
N LYS A 204 10.27 12.11 -19.52
CA LYS A 204 11.06 13.05 -20.34
C LYS A 204 12.57 12.72 -20.35
N GLY A 205 13.08 12.13 -19.27
CA GLY A 205 14.50 11.78 -19.12
C GLY A 205 14.82 10.29 -19.24
N SER A 206 13.85 9.46 -19.63
CA SER A 206 14.00 8.00 -19.59
C SER A 206 13.87 7.35 -20.96
N THR A 207 14.74 6.39 -21.24
CA THR A 207 14.64 5.49 -22.39
C THR A 207 13.78 4.26 -22.12
N ASP A 208 13.26 4.10 -20.89
CA ASP A 208 12.46 2.94 -20.52
C ASP A 208 11.13 2.93 -21.28
N ASN A 209 10.73 1.74 -21.71
CA ASN A 209 9.46 1.52 -22.40
C ASN A 209 8.30 1.46 -21.39
N PHE A 210 7.88 2.62 -20.89
CA PHE A 210 6.65 2.79 -20.12
C PHE A 210 5.81 3.93 -20.67
N GLU A 211 4.55 3.99 -20.26
CA GLU A 211 3.64 5.10 -20.56
C GLU A 211 3.16 5.75 -19.27
N VAL A 212 3.01 7.07 -19.31
CA VAL A 212 2.47 7.82 -18.18
C VAL A 212 0.99 7.48 -18.04
N PRO A 213 0.54 6.99 -16.88
CA PRO A 213 -0.88 6.70 -16.66
C PRO A 213 -1.69 7.98 -16.62
N ARG A 214 -3.00 7.84 -16.84
CA ARG A 214 -3.97 8.93 -16.68
C ARG A 214 -4.68 8.80 -15.34
N VAL A 215 -5.04 9.93 -14.74
CA VAL A 215 -5.99 9.95 -13.62
C VAL A 215 -7.36 9.48 -14.12
N SER A 216 -8.06 8.69 -13.32
CA SER A 216 -9.40 8.21 -13.61
C SER A 216 -10.27 8.24 -12.35
N THR A 217 -11.52 8.67 -12.49
CA THR A 217 -12.52 8.71 -11.42
C THR A 217 -13.66 7.71 -11.65
N ASP A 218 -13.45 6.78 -12.59
CA ASP A 218 -14.41 5.78 -13.03
C ASP A 218 -13.68 4.49 -13.42
N ALA A 219 -13.67 3.54 -12.48
CA ALA A 219 -13.11 2.21 -12.68
C ALA A 219 -14.05 1.26 -13.46
N GLY A 220 -15.24 1.76 -13.84
CA GLY A 220 -16.33 0.99 -14.42
C GLY A 220 -17.06 0.13 -13.38
N LEU A 221 -18.39 0.29 -13.29
CA LEU A 221 -19.28 -0.44 -12.36
C LEU A 221 -19.38 -1.95 -12.68
N TYR A 222 -18.27 -2.67 -12.50
CA TYR A 222 -18.09 -4.12 -12.58
C TYR A 222 -17.07 -4.56 -11.51
N LEU A 223 -16.35 -5.67 -11.72
CA LEU A 223 -15.45 -6.22 -10.69
C LEU A 223 -14.24 -5.34 -10.36
N CYS A 224 -13.76 -4.52 -11.30
CA CYS A 224 -12.67 -3.56 -11.04
C CYS A 224 -13.04 -2.54 -9.96
N GLU A 225 -14.18 -1.87 -10.14
CA GLU A 225 -14.73 -0.96 -9.13
C GLU A 225 -15.11 -1.69 -7.84
N PHE A 226 -15.68 -2.88 -7.96
CA PHE A 226 -16.13 -3.64 -6.80
C PHE A 226 -14.99 -4.04 -5.88
N ILE A 227 -13.89 -4.59 -6.41
CA ILE A 227 -12.72 -4.92 -5.60
C ILE A 227 -12.08 -3.65 -5.03
N TYR A 228 -12.05 -2.56 -5.82
CA TYR A 228 -11.43 -1.31 -5.38
C TYR A 228 -12.20 -0.69 -4.21
N TYR A 229 -13.52 -0.56 -4.33
CA TYR A 229 -14.37 -0.02 -3.26
C TYR A 229 -14.25 -0.86 -1.99
N ASN A 230 -14.36 -2.19 -2.11
CA ASN A 230 -14.26 -3.07 -0.94
C ASN A 230 -12.88 -2.95 -0.26
N SER A 231 -11.79 -2.85 -1.03
CA SER A 231 -10.44 -2.71 -0.48
C SER A 231 -10.23 -1.34 0.19
N LEU A 232 -10.70 -0.25 -0.41
CA LEU A 232 -10.69 1.07 0.23
C LEU A 232 -11.52 1.06 1.51
N ALA A 233 -12.74 0.54 1.45
CA ALA A 233 -13.62 0.43 2.60
C ALA A 233 -12.97 -0.38 3.74
N GLU A 234 -12.36 -1.53 3.43
CA GLU A 234 -11.63 -2.33 4.42
C GLU A 234 -10.51 -1.52 5.07
N SER A 235 -9.71 -0.81 4.26
CA SER A 235 -8.58 -0.02 4.73
C SER A 235 -8.94 1.13 5.67
N ILE A 236 -10.17 1.66 5.53
CA ILE A 236 -10.63 2.83 6.28
C ILE A 236 -11.47 2.42 7.50
N TYR A 237 -12.30 1.38 7.36
CA TYR A 237 -13.36 1.09 8.32
C TYR A 237 -13.14 -0.19 9.13
N ASP A 238 -12.24 -1.11 8.76
CA ASP A 238 -12.14 -2.39 9.50
C ASP A 238 -11.47 -2.27 10.88
N ASP A 239 -10.57 -1.30 11.12
CA ASP A 239 -9.95 -1.12 12.45
C ASP A 239 -10.04 0.33 12.92
N GLU A 240 -11.21 0.66 13.48
CA GLU A 240 -11.58 1.99 13.95
C GLU A 240 -10.60 2.57 14.99
N ALA A 241 -10.17 1.74 15.95
CA ALA A 241 -9.25 2.15 17.01
C ALA A 241 -7.81 2.30 16.50
N LYS A 242 -7.38 1.44 15.57
CA LYS A 242 -6.06 1.55 14.95
C LYS A 242 -5.98 2.74 14.01
N TYR A 243 -7.01 2.97 13.20
CA TYR A 243 -7.10 4.13 12.32
C TYR A 243 -6.97 5.43 13.11
N GLU A 244 -7.76 5.63 14.17
CA GLU A 244 -7.68 6.85 14.99
C GLU A 244 -6.33 7.03 15.69
N SER A 245 -5.63 5.94 16.01
CA SER A 245 -4.31 5.98 16.66
C SER A 245 -3.13 6.19 15.69
N GLU A 246 -3.20 5.64 14.48
CA GLU A 246 -2.11 5.68 13.48
C GLU A 246 -2.31 6.79 12.44
N TYR A 247 -3.57 7.23 12.22
CA TYR A 247 -3.97 8.18 11.19
C TYR A 247 -5.04 9.15 11.74
N PRO A 248 -4.63 10.22 12.44
CA PRO A 248 -5.56 11.14 13.12
C PRO A 248 -6.39 12.02 12.17
N GLU A 249 -6.20 11.90 10.86
CA GLU A 249 -6.92 12.69 9.85
C GLU A 249 -8.40 12.26 9.71
N PRO A 250 -9.30 13.17 9.27
CA PRO A 250 -10.71 12.85 9.10
C PRO A 250 -10.91 11.69 8.12
N ARG A 251 -11.74 10.72 8.50
CA ARG A 251 -12.21 9.66 7.57
C ARG A 251 -12.88 10.33 6.35
N PRO A 252 -12.87 9.70 5.16
CA PRO A 252 -13.51 10.32 4.01
C PRO A 252 -15.00 10.38 4.30
N VAL A 253 -15.48 11.59 4.50
CA VAL A 253 -16.89 11.93 4.57
C VAL A 253 -17.31 12.34 3.16
N THR A 254 -18.58 12.12 2.86
CA THR A 254 -19.38 12.38 1.65
C THR A 254 -19.28 13.79 1.03
N ASP A 255 -18.22 14.54 1.31
CA ASP A 255 -17.97 15.89 0.84
C ASP A 255 -16.78 15.89 -0.14
N PRO A 256 -16.99 16.17 -1.43
CA PRO A 256 -15.91 16.30 -2.42
C PRO A 256 -14.95 17.46 -2.14
N THR A 257 -15.22 18.27 -1.11
CA THR A 257 -14.35 19.35 -0.62
C THR A 257 -13.61 19.00 0.67
N ALA A 258 -13.90 17.85 1.29
CA ALA A 258 -13.15 17.37 2.44
C ALA A 258 -11.75 16.92 2.02
N GLU A 259 -10.75 17.22 2.85
CA GLU A 259 -9.39 16.75 2.62
C GLU A 259 -9.37 15.22 2.60
N THR A 260 -8.81 14.64 1.54
CA THR A 260 -8.79 13.19 1.37
C THR A 260 -7.83 12.58 2.40
N PRO A 261 -8.24 11.56 3.18
CA PRO A 261 -7.38 11.02 4.21
C PRO A 261 -6.14 10.35 3.62
N LEU A 262 -4.96 10.70 4.14
CA LEU A 262 -3.65 10.17 3.76
C LEU A 262 -3.45 8.65 4.01
N SER A 263 -4.49 7.95 4.46
CA SER A 263 -4.42 6.62 5.10
C SER A 263 -5.04 5.46 4.30
N SER A 264 -5.65 5.70 3.14
CA SER A 264 -6.14 4.58 2.31
C SER A 264 -5.00 3.61 1.99
N ARG A 265 -5.19 2.29 2.12
CA ARG A 265 -4.13 1.29 1.83
C ARG A 265 -4.37 0.58 0.51
N ALA A 266 -5.20 1.12 -0.38
CA ALA A 266 -5.55 0.48 -1.64
C ALA A 266 -5.45 1.43 -2.83
N VAL A 267 -5.06 0.89 -3.99
CA VAL A 267 -5.08 1.58 -5.29
C VAL A 267 -5.52 0.61 -6.38
N PHE A 268 -6.21 1.12 -7.39
CA PHE A 268 -6.54 0.36 -8.59
C PHE A 268 -5.82 0.91 -9.82
N ILE A 269 -5.25 0.01 -10.61
CA ILE A 269 -4.55 0.33 -11.86
C ILE A 269 -5.20 -0.42 -13.01
N HIS A 270 -5.67 0.31 -14.03
CA HIS A 270 -6.07 -0.31 -15.29
C HIS A 270 -4.89 -0.36 -16.27
N VAL A 271 -4.65 -1.55 -16.81
CA VAL A 271 -3.71 -1.82 -17.90
C VAL A 271 -4.47 -2.18 -19.18
N PRO A 272 -3.87 -2.04 -20.38
CA PRO A 272 -4.46 -2.55 -21.61
C PRO A 272 -4.73 -4.06 -21.56
N SER A 273 -5.81 -4.51 -22.19
CA SER A 273 -6.10 -5.95 -22.36
C SER A 273 -5.22 -6.66 -23.40
N ILE A 274 -4.29 -5.95 -24.05
CA ILE A 274 -3.44 -6.47 -25.11
C ILE A 274 -2.39 -7.43 -24.53
N MET A 275 -2.27 -8.60 -25.16
CA MET A 275 -1.46 -9.73 -24.68
C MET A 275 -0.15 -9.95 -25.47
N THR A 276 0.33 -8.96 -26.22
CA THR A 276 1.64 -9.08 -26.90
C THR A 276 2.77 -8.90 -25.88
N ASP A 277 3.91 -9.55 -26.11
CA ASP A 277 5.08 -9.44 -25.23
C ASP A 277 5.50 -7.98 -25.01
N GLU A 278 5.44 -7.16 -26.07
CA GLU A 278 5.72 -5.73 -25.99
C GLU A 278 4.79 -5.00 -25.02
N PHE A 279 3.48 -5.25 -25.11
CA PHE A 279 2.49 -4.61 -24.24
C PHE A 279 2.57 -5.12 -22.80
N LEU A 280 2.85 -6.41 -22.60
CA LEU A 280 3.04 -6.98 -21.28
C LEU A 280 4.29 -6.41 -20.60
N GLU A 281 5.42 -6.31 -21.30
CA GLU A 281 6.64 -5.69 -20.77
C GLU A 281 6.42 -4.19 -20.47
N LYS A 282 5.76 -3.47 -21.37
CA LYS A 282 5.39 -2.07 -21.14
C LYS A 282 4.46 -1.92 -19.93
N SER A 283 3.54 -2.86 -19.72
CA SER A 283 2.63 -2.86 -18.58
C SER A 283 3.37 -3.13 -17.28
N LYS A 284 4.29 -4.11 -17.25
CA LYS A 284 5.15 -4.36 -16.09
C LYS A 284 6.01 -3.15 -15.74
N GLU A 285 6.62 -2.50 -16.75
CA GLU A 285 7.43 -1.31 -16.53
C GLU A 285 6.58 -0.15 -15.99
N THR A 286 5.39 0.05 -16.54
CA THR A 286 4.46 1.10 -16.09
C THR A 286 3.99 0.84 -14.65
N VAL A 287 3.60 -0.38 -14.31
CA VAL A 287 3.16 -0.73 -12.94
C VAL A 287 4.30 -0.57 -11.92
N LYS A 288 5.53 -1.00 -12.24
CA LYS A 288 6.70 -0.78 -11.37
C LYS A 288 6.94 0.71 -11.10
N ARG A 289 6.80 1.56 -12.13
CA ARG A 289 6.93 3.02 -12.01
C ARG A 289 5.84 3.62 -11.11
N ILE A 290 4.58 3.17 -11.26
CA ILE A 290 3.46 3.60 -10.42
C ILE A 290 3.69 3.20 -8.95
N ILE A 291 4.06 1.95 -8.69
CA ILE A 291 4.35 1.47 -7.34
C ILE A 291 5.48 2.27 -6.70
N GLY A 292 6.57 2.53 -7.43
CA GLY A 292 7.68 3.36 -6.95
C GLY A 292 7.25 4.77 -6.59
N ALA A 293 6.46 5.43 -7.44
CA ALA A 293 5.95 6.78 -7.20
C ALA A 293 5.01 6.83 -5.96
N ILE A 294 4.13 5.83 -5.80
CA ILE A 294 3.26 5.74 -4.61
C ILE A 294 4.08 5.55 -3.34
N ALA A 295 5.08 4.65 -3.37
CA ALA A 295 5.95 4.44 -2.22
C ALA A 295 6.70 5.73 -1.85
N VAL A 296 7.20 6.49 -2.82
CA VAL A 296 7.83 7.80 -2.56
C VAL A 296 6.84 8.81 -1.98
N GLN A 297 5.64 8.93 -2.55
CA GLN A 297 4.61 9.84 -2.07
C GLN A 297 4.24 9.55 -0.62
N ARG A 298 4.03 8.27 -0.26
CA ARG A 298 3.64 7.87 1.11
C ARG A 298 4.70 8.08 2.17
N LEU A 299 5.94 8.30 1.76
CA LEU A 299 7.09 8.44 2.64
C LEU A 299 7.63 9.87 2.66
N SER A 300 7.15 10.69 1.74
CA SER A 300 7.46 12.11 1.69
C SER A 300 6.62 12.83 2.77
N PRO A 301 7.22 13.76 3.51
CA PRO A 301 6.53 14.54 4.53
C PRO A 301 5.52 15.53 3.94
#